data_AF-A0A968Q5N7-F1
#
_entry.id   AF-A0A968Q5N7-F1
#
_cell.length_a   1.000
_cell.length_b   1.000
_cell.length_c   1.000
_cell.angle_alpha   90.00
_cell.angle_beta   90.00
_cell.angle_gamma   90.00
#
_symmetry.space_group_name_H-M   'P 1'
#
loop_
_entity.id
_entity.type
_entity.pdbx_description
1 polymer ?
#
loop_
_entity_poly.entity_id
_entity_poly.type
_entity_poly.pdbx_seq_one_letter_code
_entity_poly.pdbx_strand_id
1 'polypeptide(L)'
;MITHIVSDMGGVLIEIQWQDRVEKLLNRPLPIDELHHLWVNARSTVEFETGVTSFDEFTMAFLKEFELDLSPDTLLAGVFSHRASSPAPM
;
A
#
# COMPACT_ATOMS: atom_id res chain seq x y z
N MET A 1 13.32 33.99 -4.27
CA MET A 1 12.56 33.40 -5.40
C MET A 1 12.79 31.91 -5.37
N ILE A 2 11.74 31.10 -5.29
CA ILE A 2 11.84 29.65 -5.41
C ILE A 2 11.90 29.30 -6.90
N THR A 3 12.83 28.43 -7.28
CA THR A 3 13.07 28.00 -8.67
C THR A 3 12.83 26.51 -8.90
N HIS A 4 12.61 25.74 -7.83
CA HIS A 4 12.45 24.30 -7.87
C HIS A 4 11.27 23.88 -6.98
N ILE A 5 10.50 22.91 -7.45
CA ILE A 5 9.40 22.28 -6.72
C ILE A 5 9.72 20.80 -6.63
N VAL A 6 9.62 20.24 -5.43
CA VAL A 6 9.66 18.80 -5.17
C VAL A 6 8.27 18.42 -4.70
N SER A 7 7.62 17.52 -5.44
CA SER A 7 6.30 17.01 -5.10
C SER A 7 6.41 15.54 -4.77
N ASP A 8 5.84 15.15 -3.64
CA ASP A 8 5.58 13.74 -3.34
C ASP A 8 4.49 13.21 -4.29
N MET A 9 4.44 11.89 -4.47
CA MET A 9 3.39 11.25 -5.27
C MET A 9 2.14 11.05 -4.42
N GLY A 10 2.27 10.33 -3.31
CA GLY A 10 1.16 9.91 -2.49
C GLY A 10 0.55 11.05 -1.67
N GLY A 11 -0.76 11.24 -1.73
CA GLY A 11 -1.45 12.28 -0.96
C GLY A 11 -1.21 13.72 -1.45
N VAL A 12 -0.35 13.91 -2.45
CA VAL A 12 -0.10 15.21 -3.10
C VAL A 12 -0.56 15.18 -4.55
N LEU A 13 -0.03 14.26 -5.36
CA LEU A 13 -0.39 14.13 -6.77
C LEU A 13 -1.52 13.12 -6.99
N ILE A 14 -1.62 12.10 -6.13
CA ILE A 14 -2.68 11.10 -6.17
C ILE A 14 -3.35 10.95 -4.80
N GLU A 15 -4.67 10.77 -4.81
CA GLU A 15 -5.41 10.41 -3.61
C GLU A 15 -5.13 8.95 -3.26
N ILE A 16 -4.74 8.69 -2.01
CA ILE A 16 -4.48 7.34 -1.51
C ILE A 16 -5.63 6.92 -0.59
N GLN A 17 -6.45 5.98 -1.07
CA GLN A 17 -7.49 5.32 -0.26
C GLN A 17 -7.02 3.92 0.15
N TRP A 18 -6.13 3.88 1.14
CA TRP A 18 -5.47 2.65 1.58
C TRP A 18 -6.03 2.06 2.87
N GLN A 19 -6.56 2.89 3.79
CA GLN A 19 -7.10 2.43 5.08
C GLN A 19 -8.14 1.33 4.91
N ASP A 20 -9.22 1.59 4.15
CA ASP A 20 -10.29 0.62 3.89
C ASP A 20 -9.80 -0.69 3.28
N ARG A 21 -8.69 -0.65 2.52
CA ARG A 21 -8.12 -1.82 1.87
C ARG A 21 -7.31 -2.65 2.85
N VAL A 22 -6.51 -2.00 3.69
CA VAL A 22 -5.69 -2.69 4.70
C VAL A 22 -6.57 -3.25 5.82
N GLU A 23 -7.60 -2.53 6.25
CA GLU A 23 -8.57 -3.06 7.22
C GLU A 23 -9.26 -4.34 6.71
N LYS A 24 -9.64 -4.36 5.43
CA LYS A 24 -10.21 -5.57 4.78
C LYS A 24 -9.17 -6.67 4.66
N LEU A 25 -7.94 -6.34 4.28
CA LEU A 25 -6.85 -7.30 4.12
C LEU A 25 -6.49 -7.99 5.43
N LEU A 26 -6.40 -7.21 6.51
CA LEU A 26 -6.08 -7.70 7.85
C LEU A 26 -7.32 -8.22 8.61
N ASN A 27 -8.51 -8.11 8.00
CA ASN A 27 -9.80 -8.48 8.59
C ASN A 27 -10.02 -7.90 10.00
N ARG A 28 -9.59 -6.65 10.21
CA ARG A 28 -9.77 -5.95 11.49
C ARG A 28 -9.88 -4.44 11.26
N PRO A 29 -10.82 -3.76 11.96
CA PRO A 29 -10.86 -2.30 11.96
C PRO A 29 -9.65 -1.78 12.76
N LEU A 30 -8.92 -0.83 12.19
CA LEU A 30 -7.76 -0.20 12.84
C LEU A 30 -7.89 1.32 12.74
N PRO A 31 -7.65 2.05 13.84
CA PRO A 31 -7.44 3.50 13.74
C PRO A 31 -6.32 3.82 12.77
N ILE A 32 -6.45 4.92 12.02
CA ILE A 32 -5.46 5.33 11.01
C ILE A 32 -4.04 5.43 11.57
N ASP A 33 -3.88 5.93 12.80
CA ASP A 33 -2.58 6.07 13.46
C ASP A 33 -1.92 4.70 13.73
N GLU A 34 -2.71 3.71 14.15
CA GLU A 34 -2.23 2.35 14.40
C GLU A 34 -1.83 1.65 13.09
N LEU A 35 -2.61 1.91 12.02
CA LEU A 35 -2.36 1.39 10.70
C LEU A 35 -1.07 2.00 10.10
N HIS A 36 -0.84 3.30 10.31
CA HIS A 36 0.40 3.98 9.93
C HIS A 36 1.61 3.43 10.69
N HIS A 37 1.48 3.23 12.00
CA HIS A 37 2.52 2.61 12.82
C HIS A 37 2.86 1.20 12.36
N LEU A 38 1.85 0.40 12.06
CA LEU A 38 2.04 -0.97 11.58
C LEU A 38 2.75 -1.00 10.23
N TRP A 39 2.40 -0.09 9.32
CA TRP A 39 2.99 -0.02 8.00
C TRP A 39 4.46 0.41 8.02
N VAL A 40 4.79 1.46 8.77
CA VAL A 40 6.17 1.98 8.88
C VAL A 40 7.12 1.01 9.59
N ASN A 41 6.60 0.16 10.47
CA ASN A 41 7.40 -0.84 11.19
C ASN A 41 7.42 -2.22 10.50
N ALA A 42 6.63 -2.42 9.45
CA ALA A 42 6.61 -3.67 8.70
C ALA A 42 7.94 -3.82 7.94
N ARG A 43 8.69 -4.87 8.28
CA ARG A 43 10.02 -5.07 7.71
C ARG A 43 9.94 -5.33 6.21
N SER A 44 8.96 -6.12 5.78
CA SER A 44 8.72 -6.40 4.36
C SER A 44 8.45 -5.11 3.56
N THR A 45 7.64 -4.20 4.09
CA THR A 45 7.36 -2.89 3.48
C THR A 45 8.61 -2.04 3.35
N VAL A 46 9.40 -1.91 4.43
CA VAL A 46 10.63 -1.10 4.41
C VAL A 46 11.65 -1.66 3.43
N GLU A 47 11.85 -2.98 3.41
CA GLU A 47 12.78 -3.63 2.46
C GLU A 47 12.33 -3.43 1.00
N PHE A 48 11.02 -3.45 0.73
CA PHE A 48 10.49 -3.18 -0.61
C PHE A 48 10.64 -1.70 -1.02
N GLU A 49 10.27 -0.76 -0.17
CA GLU A 49 10.36 0.68 -0.45
C GLU A 49 11.81 1.17 -0.62
N THR A 50 12.75 0.49 0.03
CA THR A 50 14.19 0.77 -0.12
C THR A 50 14.86 0.00 -1.27
N GLY A 51 14.10 -0.81 -2.01
CA GLY A 51 14.59 -1.55 -3.17
C GLY A 51 15.48 -2.75 -2.84
N VAL A 52 15.40 -3.27 -1.60
CA VAL A 52 16.15 -4.46 -1.15
C VAL A 52 15.53 -5.74 -1.68
N THR A 53 14.20 -5.79 -1.80
CA THR A 53 13.46 -6.97 -2.26
C THR A 53 12.69 -6.68 -3.54
N SER A 54 12.56 -7.70 -4.39
CA SER A 54 11.61 -7.68 -5.51
C SER A 54 10.16 -7.70 -5.03
N PHE A 55 9.22 -7.46 -5.95
CA PHE A 55 7.79 -7.49 -5.64
C PHE A 55 7.30 -8.89 -5.19
N ASP A 56 7.82 -9.96 -5.79
CA ASP A 56 7.45 -11.33 -5.43
C ASP A 56 7.96 -11.70 -4.04
N GLU A 57 9.21 -11.31 -3.72
CA GLU A 57 9.81 -11.49 -2.41
C GLU A 57 9.08 -10.70 -1.33
N PHE A 58 8.75 -9.44 -1.62
CA PHE A 58 7.91 -8.60 -0.78
C PHE A 58 6.57 -9.27 -0.48
N THR A 59 5.87 -9.74 -1.52
CA THR A 59 4.54 -10.34 -1.38
C THR A 59 4.57 -11.55 -0.44
N MET A 60 5.55 -12.45 -0.62
CA MET A 60 5.71 -13.60 0.27
C MET A 60 6.07 -13.20 1.70
N ALA A 61 6.98 -12.24 1.87
CA ALA A 61 7.40 -11.76 3.19
C ALA A 61 6.25 -11.07 3.92
N PHE A 62 5.47 -10.25 3.22
CA PHE A 62 4.31 -9.52 3.73
C PHE A 62 3.21 -10.47 4.20
N LEU A 63 2.83 -11.45 3.37
CA LEU A 63 1.83 -12.47 3.74
C LEU A 63 2.26 -13.23 5.00
N LYS A 64 3.54 -13.56 5.11
CA LYS A 64 4.10 -14.24 6.28
C LYS A 64 4.14 -13.34 7.52
N GLU A 65 4.56 -12.09 7.38
CA GLU A 65 4.67 -11.12 8.48
C GLU A 65 3.32 -10.81 9.11
N PHE A 66 2.25 -10.76 8.30
CA PHE A 66 0.89 -10.50 8.76
C PHE A 66 0.03 -11.76 8.93
N GLU A 67 0.63 -12.95 8.85
CA GLU A 67 -0.06 -14.25 8.99
C GLU A 67 -1.33 -14.37 8.12
N LEU A 68 -1.26 -13.85 6.89
CA LEU A 68 -2.37 -13.83 5.96
C LEU A 68 -2.46 -15.15 5.19
N ASP A 69 -3.61 -15.81 5.29
CA ASP A 69 -3.94 -17.01 4.52
C ASP A 69 -4.44 -16.64 3.11
N LEU A 70 -3.57 -15.98 2.34
CA LEU A 70 -3.83 -15.55 0.96
C LEU A 70 -2.70 -16.00 0.05
N SER A 71 -3.02 -16.26 -1.23
CA SER A 71 -1.97 -16.45 -2.23
C SER A 71 -1.42 -15.10 -2.71
N PRO A 72 -0.15 -15.05 -3.16
CA PRO A 72 0.42 -13.87 -3.82
C PRO A 72 -0.47 -13.30 -4.93
N ASP A 73 -1.04 -14.18 -5.77
CA ASP A 73 -1.95 -13.79 -6.85
C ASP A 73 -3.24 -13.12 -6.33
N THR A 74 -3.75 -13.57 -5.18
CA THR A 74 -4.94 -13.00 -4.55
C THR A 74 -4.67 -11.61 -3.99
N LEU A 75 -3.49 -11.42 -3.38
CA LEU A 75 -3.03 -10.10 -2.92
C LEU A 75 -2.91 -9.14 -4.11
N LEU A 76 -2.28 -9.60 -5.20
CA LEU A 76 -2.07 -8.83 -6.42
C LEU A 76 -3.41 -8.39 -7.05
N ALA A 77 -4.35 -9.32 -7.20
CA ALA A 77 -5.66 -9.04 -7.75
C ALA A 77 -6.43 -7.99 -6.93
N GLY A 78 -6.35 -8.06 -5.59
CA GLY A 78 -6.95 -7.07 -4.69
C GLY A 78 -6.39 -5.64 -4.87
N VAL A 79 -5.12 -5.52 -5.26
CA VAL A 79 -4.46 -4.24 -5.56
C VAL A 79 -4.87 -3.72 -6.95
N PHE A 80 -4.93 -4.57 -7.98
CA PHE A 80 -5.19 -4.15 -9.37
C PHE A 80 -6.67 -4.14 -9.82
N SER A 81 -7.62 -4.61 -9.02
CA SER A 81 -9.06 -4.63 -9.36
C SER A 81 -9.78 -3.26 -9.40
N HIS A 82 -9.05 -2.14 -9.51
CA HIS A 82 -9.62 -0.80 -9.74
C HIS A 82 -8.99 -0.10 -10.95
N ARG A 83 -8.95 -0.77 -12.10
CA ARG A 83 -8.94 -0.04 -13.37
C ARG A 83 -10.35 0.46 -13.68
N ALA A 84 -10.44 1.78 -13.82
CA ALA A 84 -11.53 2.56 -14.41
C ALA A 84 -12.81 2.77 -13.57
N SER A 85 -12.80 3.82 -12.74
CA SER A 85 -13.97 4.70 -12.61
C SER A 85 -13.57 6.03 -11.96
N SER A 86 -13.04 6.93 -12.78
CA SER A 86 -13.29 8.36 -12.57
C SER A 86 -13.64 8.94 -13.94
N PRO A 87 -14.86 9.47 -14.12
CA PRO A 87 -15.19 10.21 -15.33
C PRO A 87 -14.35 11.48 -15.37
N ALA A 88 -13.92 11.89 -16.57
CA ALA A 88 -13.22 13.15 -16.76
C ALA A 88 -14.08 14.32 -16.24
N PRO A 89 -13.49 15.33 -15.57
CA PRO A 89 -14.24 16.52 -15.18
C PRO A 89 -14.73 17.26 -16.43
N MET A 90 -16.00 17.69 -16.42
CA MET A 90 -16.61 18.56 -17.44
C MET A 90 -15.97 19.95 -17.46
#